data_AF-A0A3D8PKT5-F1
#
_entry.id   AF-A0A3D8PKT5-F1
#
_cell.length_a   1.000
_cell.length_b   1.000
_cell.length_c   1.000
_cell.angle_alpha   90.00
_cell.angle_beta   90.00
_cell.angle_gamma   90.00
#
_symmetry.space_group_name_H-M   'P 1'
#
loop_
_entity.id
_entity.type
_entity.pdbx_description
1 polymer ?
#
loop_
_entity_poly.entity_id
_entity_poly.type
_entity_poly.pdbx_seq_one_letter_code
_entity_poly.pdbx_strand_id
1 'polypeptide(L)'
;MKVKKASSSLSEISYQTPGYITRSDISSMFSHYHSVTVNMNPSIIIPEPGMYRISLKIGNARHLAVASITEPIDLKKHEDRKIRVYIANVSREINDEKVLISWRNLPENMPNQVNEDGLGKVVSL
;
A
#
# COMPACT_ATOMS: atom_id res chain seq x y z
N MET A 1 -10.56 42.96 9.68
CA MET A 1 -9.66 41.99 10.33
C MET A 1 -9.50 40.79 9.38
N LYS A 2 -8.30 40.57 8.80
CA LYS A 2 -8.07 39.52 7.80
C LYS A 2 -7.87 38.19 8.51
N VAL A 3 -8.78 37.23 8.29
CA VAL A 3 -8.62 35.84 8.74
C VAL A 3 -7.42 35.24 7.99
N LYS A 4 -6.37 34.88 8.75
CA LYS A 4 -5.25 34.11 8.22
C LYS A 4 -5.79 32.74 7.81
N LYS A 5 -5.82 32.48 6.51
CA LYS A 5 -6.05 31.14 5.95
C LYS A 5 -4.89 30.27 6.44
N ALA A 6 -5.13 29.43 7.45
CA ALA A 6 -4.15 28.45 7.88
C ALA A 6 -3.99 27.45 6.73
N SER A 7 -2.91 27.62 5.97
CA SER A 7 -2.39 26.60 5.07
C SER A 7 -1.86 25.47 5.94
N SER A 8 -2.72 24.49 6.26
CA SER A 8 -2.28 23.17 6.72
C SER A 8 -2.48 22.17 5.58
N SER A 9 -1.78 22.39 4.46
CA SER A 9 -1.62 21.33 3.44
C SER A 9 -0.54 20.34 3.89
N LEU A 10 -0.72 19.76 5.08
CA LEU A 10 -0.09 18.50 5.42
C LEU A 10 -1.05 17.44 4.89
N SER A 11 -0.74 16.86 3.73
CA SER A 11 -1.46 15.73 3.16
C SER A 11 -1.69 14.68 4.26
N GLU A 12 -2.94 14.54 4.71
CA GLU A 12 -3.28 13.72 5.86
C GLU A 12 -2.91 12.26 5.58
N ILE A 13 -2.13 11.68 6.49
CA ILE A 13 -1.89 10.25 6.46
C ILE A 13 -3.22 9.61 6.88
N SER A 14 -3.82 8.84 5.99
CA SER A 14 -5.13 8.25 6.25
C SER A 14 -5.03 7.05 7.19
N TYR A 15 -4.02 6.19 7.00
CA TYR A 15 -3.77 5.02 7.86
C TYR A 15 -2.37 4.44 7.62
N GLN A 16 -1.98 3.48 8.47
CA GLN A 16 -0.69 2.80 8.41
C GLN A 16 -0.84 1.29 8.36
N THR A 17 -0.01 0.63 7.55
CA THR A 17 0.02 -0.84 7.47
C THR A 17 1.43 -1.38 7.72
N PRO A 18 1.60 -2.37 8.62
CA PRO A 18 2.87 -3.04 8.80
C PRO A 18 3.13 -3.99 7.62
N GLY A 19 4.41 -4.15 7.27
CA GLY A 19 4.85 -5.10 6.25
C GLY A 19 6.28 -5.56 6.47
N TYR A 20 6.75 -6.42 5.59
CA TYR A 20 8.11 -6.94 5.59
C TYR A 20 8.68 -6.94 4.17
N ILE A 21 9.88 -6.38 4.01
CA ILE A 21 10.59 -6.37 2.73
C ILE A 21 11.25 -7.73 2.53
N THR A 22 10.86 -8.43 1.47
CA THR A 22 11.64 -9.54 0.93
C THR A 22 12.60 -9.03 -0.13
N ARG A 23 13.78 -9.66 -0.19
CA ARG A 23 14.92 -9.44 -1.10
C ARG A 23 14.64 -8.44 -2.23
N SER A 24 15.39 -7.35 -2.22
CA SER A 24 15.38 -6.34 -3.27
C SER A 24 15.70 -6.99 -4.63
N ASP A 25 14.86 -6.73 -5.64
CA ASP A 25 15.26 -7.03 -7.02
C ASP A 25 16.30 -5.98 -7.40
N ILE A 26 17.54 -6.43 -7.58
CA ILE A 26 18.76 -5.61 -7.77
C ILE A 26 18.68 -4.71 -9.03
N SER A 27 17.75 -4.94 -9.96
CA SER A 27 17.62 -4.11 -11.17
C SER A 27 16.39 -3.20 -11.14
N SER A 28 16.44 -2.14 -10.34
CA SER A 28 15.62 -0.97 -10.65
C SER A 28 16.14 -0.38 -11.97
N MET A 29 15.33 -0.39 -13.03
CA MET A 29 15.61 0.32 -14.28
C MET A 29 15.69 1.86 -14.11
N PHE A 30 15.49 2.37 -12.89
CA PHE A 30 15.50 3.78 -12.56
C PHE A 30 16.70 4.09 -11.65
N SER A 31 17.68 4.84 -12.17
CA SER A 31 18.98 5.15 -11.52
C SER A 31 18.89 5.82 -10.13
N HIS A 32 17.71 6.25 -9.69
CA HIS A 32 17.49 6.95 -8.42
C HIS A 32 16.45 6.29 -7.50
N TYR A 33 15.91 5.13 -7.89
CA TYR A 33 14.92 4.41 -7.10
C TYR A 33 15.43 3.04 -6.72
N HIS A 34 15.22 2.66 -5.46
CA HIS A 34 15.40 1.30 -4.99
C HIS A 34 14.04 0.60 -4.99
N SER A 35 13.92 -0.54 -5.68
CA SER A 35 12.67 -1.30 -5.77
C SER A 35 12.68 -2.51 -4.84
N VAL A 36 11.67 -2.60 -3.98
CA VAL A 36 11.52 -3.70 -3.03
C VAL A 36 10.11 -4.30 -3.11
N THR A 37 9.99 -5.59 -2.82
CA THR A 37 8.68 -6.22 -2.61
C THR A 37 8.34 -6.17 -1.13
N VAL A 38 7.17 -5.63 -0.80
CA VAL A 38 6.64 -5.62 0.57
C VAL A 38 5.55 -6.66 0.69
N ASN A 39 5.76 -7.62 1.58
CA ASN A 39 4.73 -8.59 1.97
C ASN A 39 3.97 -8.04 3.17
N MET A 40 2.66 -8.27 3.17
CA MET A 40 1.77 -7.89 4.25
C MET A 40 0.94 -9.10 4.67
N ASN A 41 0.40 -9.05 5.88
CA ASN A 41 -0.61 -10.02 6.29
C ASN A 41 -1.84 -9.84 5.37
N PRO A 42 -2.35 -10.91 4.73
CA PRO A 42 -3.51 -10.84 3.83
C PRO A 42 -4.78 -10.27 4.47
N SER A 43 -4.92 -10.36 5.79
CA SER A 43 -6.05 -9.77 6.53
C SER A 43 -5.99 -8.25 6.66
N ILE A 44 -4.88 -7.61 6.27
CA ILE A 44 -4.74 -6.16 6.29
C ILE A 44 -5.38 -5.57 5.04
N ILE A 45 -6.33 -4.66 5.25
CA ILE A 45 -6.94 -3.89 4.17
C ILE A 45 -5.89 -2.94 3.57
N ILE A 46 -5.64 -3.11 2.28
CA ILE A 46 -4.77 -2.24 1.47
C ILE A 46 -5.60 -1.58 0.37
N PRO A 47 -5.11 -0.48 -0.25
CA PRO A 47 -5.82 0.14 -1.36
C PRO A 47 -6.00 -0.84 -2.53
N GLU A 48 -6.93 -0.52 -3.41
CA GLU A 48 -7.13 -1.25 -4.67
C GLU A 48 -5.88 -1.21 -5.57
N PRO A 49 -5.78 -2.10 -6.58
CA PRO A 49 -4.66 -2.08 -7.52
C PRO A 49 -4.44 -0.70 -8.15
N GLY A 50 -3.19 -0.23 -8.16
CA GLY A 50 -2.85 1.13 -8.58
C GLY A 50 -1.49 1.62 -8.08
N MET A 51 -1.24 2.92 -8.27
CA MET A 51 -0.01 3.60 -7.88
C MET A 51 -0.28 4.66 -6.80
N TYR A 52 0.41 4.57 -5.67
CA TYR A 52 0.16 5.39 -4.49
C TYR A 52 1.43 6.07 -3.99
N ARG A 53 1.35 7.37 -3.73
CA ARG A 53 2.41 8.08 -2.99
C ARG A 53 2.31 7.72 -1.52
N ILE A 54 3.39 7.17 -0.96
CA ILE A 54 3.45 6.71 0.41
C ILE A 54 4.64 7.31 1.15
N SER A 55 4.57 7.26 2.49
CA SER A 55 5.75 7.40 3.34
C SER A 55 6.08 6.05 3.94
N LEU A 56 7.27 5.52 3.65
CA LEU A 56 7.73 4.22 4.12
C LEU A 56 8.69 4.41 5.30
N LYS A 57 8.37 3.85 6.46
CA LYS A 57 9.28 3.80 7.61
C LYS A 57 10.08 2.50 7.58
N ILE A 58 11.40 2.62 7.67
CA ILE A 58 12.37 1.52 7.68
C ILE A 58 13.32 1.77 8.85
N GLY A 59 13.30 0.89 9.85
CA GLY A 59 13.95 1.17 11.14
C GLY A 59 13.46 2.50 11.74
N ASN A 60 14.38 3.46 11.92
CA ASN A 60 14.08 4.80 12.44
C ASN A 60 13.96 5.87 11.34
N ALA A 61 14.17 5.53 10.07
CA ALA A 61 14.13 6.48 8.96
C ALA A 61 12.78 6.44 8.24
N ARG A 62 12.35 7.60 7.73
CA ARG A 62 11.19 7.72 6.84
C ARG A 62 11.66 8.10 5.44
N HIS A 63 11.12 7.40 4.45
CA HIS A 63 11.45 7.58 3.05
C HIS A 63 10.20 7.93 2.24
N LEU A 64 10.35 8.86 1.29
CA LEU A 64 9.33 9.09 0.28
C LEU A 64 9.41 7.96 -0.75
N ALA A 65 8.26 7.36 -1.04
CA ALA A 65 8.20 6.24 -1.94
C ALA A 65 6.88 6.21 -2.72
N VAL A 66 6.86 5.37 -3.77
CA VAL A 66 5.66 5.05 -4.53
C VAL A 66 5.39 3.55 -4.37
N ALA A 67 4.17 3.19 -3.95
CA ALA A 67 3.70 1.81 -3.91
C ALA A 67 2.90 1.50 -5.18
N SER A 68 3.25 0.39 -5.83
CA SER A 68 2.48 -0.24 -6.90
C SER A 68 1.80 -1.47 -6.33
N ILE A 69 0.47 -1.49 -6.37
CA ILE A 69 -0.34 -2.63 -5.95
C ILE A 69 -0.84 -3.32 -7.21
N THR A 70 -0.53 -4.60 -7.34
CA THR A 70 -0.96 -5.43 -8.47
C THR A 70 -1.69 -6.65 -7.96
N GLU A 71 -2.80 -6.99 -8.62
CA GLU A 71 -3.54 -8.22 -8.38
C GLU A 71 -3.19 -9.24 -9.47
N PRO A 72 -2.84 -10.49 -9.12
CA PRO A 72 -2.66 -11.54 -10.11
C PRO A 72 -3.99 -11.82 -10.81
N ILE A 73 -3.94 -12.08 -12.12
CA ILE A 73 -5.11 -12.32 -12.99
C ILE A 73 -5.86 -13.62 -12.59
N ASP A 74 -5.22 -14.49 -11.79
CA ASP A 74 -5.79 -15.76 -11.38
C ASP A 74 -6.87 -15.54 -10.30
N LEU A 75 -8.14 -15.67 -10.72
CA LEU A 75 -9.38 -15.36 -9.98
C LEU A 75 -9.58 -16.07 -8.64
N LYS A 76 -8.64 -16.93 -8.21
CA LYS A 76 -8.78 -17.76 -7.01
C LYS A 76 -8.10 -17.20 -5.77
N LYS A 77 -7.25 -16.17 -5.86
CA LYS A 77 -6.48 -15.69 -4.71
C LYS A 77 -6.28 -14.18 -4.72
N HIS A 78 -7.30 -13.45 -4.26
CA HIS A 78 -7.13 -12.07 -3.76
C HIS A 78 -6.06 -11.97 -2.65
N GLU A 79 -5.69 -13.09 -2.04
CA GLU A 79 -4.65 -13.22 -1.02
C GLU A 79 -3.21 -12.98 -1.55
N ASP A 80 -3.02 -12.95 -2.87
CA ASP A 80 -1.70 -12.81 -3.51
C ASP A 80 -1.44 -11.40 -4.08
N ARG A 81 -2.13 -10.35 -3.57
CA ARG A 81 -1.85 -8.95 -3.94
C ARG A 81 -0.38 -8.62 -3.68
N LYS A 82 0.35 -8.25 -4.73
CA LYS A 82 1.78 -7.89 -4.64
C LYS A 82 1.93 -6.40 -4.50
N ILE A 83 2.72 -5.97 -3.51
CA ILE A 83 3.07 -4.58 -3.30
C ILE A 83 4.55 -4.39 -3.65
N ARG A 84 4.81 -3.63 -4.71
CA ARG A 84 6.16 -3.21 -5.08
C ARG A 84 6.35 -1.75 -4.69
N VAL A 85 7.39 -1.45 -3.93
CA VAL A 85 7.68 -0.10 -3.45
C VAL A 85 8.95 0.43 -4.09
N TYR A 86 8.86 1.64 -4.64
CA TYR A 86 9.96 2.38 -5.25
C TYR A 86 10.37 3.50 -4.31
N ILE A 87 11.52 3.36 -3.67
CA ILE A 87 12.01 4.25 -2.63
C ILE A 87 13.03 5.20 -3.25
N ALA A 88 12.82 6.51 -3.12
CA ALA A 88 13.73 7.51 -3.66
C ALA A 88 14.96 7.70 -2.75
N ASN A 89 16.13 7.88 -3.37
CA ASN A 89 17.36 8.33 -2.70
C ASN A 89 17.80 7.46 -1.50
N VAL A 90 17.66 6.15 -1.61
CA VAL A 90 18.20 5.23 -0.60
C VAL A 90 19.68 4.98 -0.90
N SER A 91 20.54 5.28 0.06
CA SER A 91 22.01 5.13 -0.07
C SER A 91 22.54 3.77 0.41
N ARG A 92 21.65 2.85 0.80
CA ARG A 92 21.98 1.52 1.32
C ARG A 92 21.06 0.47 0.73
N GLU A 93 21.51 -0.77 0.75
CA GLU A 93 20.65 -1.91 0.43
C GLU A 93 19.60 -2.10 1.53
N ILE A 94 18.38 -2.44 1.15
CA ILE A 94 17.28 -2.74 2.07
C ILE A 94 16.81 -4.16 1.80
N ASN A 95 17.16 -5.08 2.69
CA ASN A 95 16.75 -6.48 2.63
C ASN A 95 16.29 -6.93 4.01
N ASP A 96 15.25 -7.74 4.05
CA ASP A 96 14.82 -8.44 5.27
C ASP A 96 14.43 -7.51 6.43
N GLU A 97 13.80 -6.37 6.10
CA GLU A 97 13.41 -5.34 7.07
C GLU A 97 11.91 -5.26 7.28
N LYS A 98 11.52 -5.09 8.55
CA LYS A 98 10.15 -4.70 8.92
C LYS A 98 9.93 -3.24 8.54
N VAL A 99 8.77 -2.97 7.94
CA VAL A 99 8.40 -1.64 7.48
C VAL A 99 7.02 -1.24 7.95
N LEU A 100 6.78 0.07 7.94
CA LEU A 100 5.46 0.64 8.17
C LEU A 100 5.13 1.58 7.01
N ILE A 101 4.10 1.24 6.24
CA ILE A 101 3.62 2.06 5.12
C ILE A 101 2.61 3.05 5.65
N SER A 102 2.80 4.33 5.39
CA SER A 102 1.80 5.38 5.63
C SER A 102 1.16 5.77 4.30
N TRP A 103 -0.13 5.48 4.17
CA TRP A 103 -0.94 5.77 2.99
C TRP A 103 -1.49 7.18 3.07
N ARG A 104 -1.44 7.93 1.96
CA ARG A 104 -2.06 9.27 1.84
C ARG A 104 -3.34 9.12 1.02
N ASN A 105 -4.46 9.61 1.56
CA ASN A 105 -5.79 9.65 0.96
C ASN A 105 -6.20 8.38 0.21
N LEU A 106 -7.10 7.58 0.81
CA LEU A 106 -7.87 6.59 0.05
C LEU A 106 -8.63 7.32 -1.08
N PRO A 107 -8.75 6.74 -2.29
CA PRO A 107 -9.78 7.22 -3.21
C PRO A 107 -11.15 7.07 -2.50
N GLU A 108 -11.97 8.13 -2.51
CA GLU A 108 -13.27 8.22 -1.78
C GLU A 108 -14.29 7.12 -2.12
N ASN A 109 -13.99 6.24 -3.07
CA ASN A 109 -14.89 5.18 -3.52
C ASN A 109 -14.44 3.81 -2.99
N MET A 110 -14.58 3.59 -1.68
CA MET A 110 -14.79 2.22 -1.17
C MET A 110 -16.30 1.95 -1.20
N PRO A 111 -16.81 1.00 -2.00
CA PRO A 111 -18.18 0.55 -1.84
C PRO A 111 -18.30 -0.16 -0.48
N ASN A 112 -19.06 0.43 0.44
CA ASN A 112 -19.69 -0.29 1.53
C ASN A 112 -20.65 -1.31 0.93
N GLN A 113 -20.26 -2.55 0.70
CA GLN A 113 -21.17 -3.68 0.45
C GLN A 113 -20.47 -5.00 0.84
N VAL A 114 -21.04 -5.96 1.59
CA VAL A 114 -22.42 -6.17 2.05
C VAL A 114 -22.35 -7.19 3.21
N ASN A 115 -23.00 -6.90 4.34
CA ASN A 115 -23.60 -7.93 5.19
C ASN A 115 -24.84 -8.41 4.44
N GLU A 116 -24.86 -9.61 3.89
CA GLU A 116 -26.11 -10.36 3.72
C GLU A 116 -25.83 -11.85 3.90
N ASP A 117 -26.49 -12.39 4.92
CA ASP A 117 -26.69 -13.79 5.19
C ASP A 117 -27.17 -14.53 3.93
N GLY A 118 -26.38 -15.52 3.49
CA GLY A 118 -26.72 -16.41 2.38
C GLY A 118 -27.02 -17.84 2.83
N LEU A 119 -27.78 -18.03 3.90
CA LEU A 119 -28.40 -19.33 4.21
C LEU A 119 -29.83 -19.36 3.64
N GLY A 120 -30.00 -20.11 2.55
CA GLY A 120 -31.24 -20.79 2.22
C GLY A 120 -32.16 -20.11 1.20
N LYS A 121 -32.23 -20.70 -0.01
CA LYS A 121 -33.38 -21.53 -0.39
C LYS A 121 -33.13 -22.19 -1.75
N VAL A 122 -33.19 -23.52 -1.72
CA VAL A 122 -33.44 -24.39 -2.86
C VAL A 122 -34.86 -24.12 -3.36
N VAL A 123 -35.05 -23.95 -4.67
CA VAL A 123 -36.34 -24.21 -5.31
C VAL A 123 -36.07 -25.04 -6.56
N SER A 124 -36.62 -26.25 -6.52
CA SER A 124 -36.62 -27.24 -7.59
C SER A 124 -37.45 -26.77 -8.80
N LEU A 125 -37.06 -27.24 -10.00
CA LEU A 125 -37.92 -27.32 -11.17
C LEU A 125 -38.71 -28.63 -11.16
#